data_AF-A0A6B1CWJ9-F1
#
_entry.id   AF-A0A6B1CWJ9-F1
#
_cell.length_a   1.000
_cell.length_b   1.000
_cell.length_c   1.000
_cell.angle_alpha   90.00
_cell.angle_beta   90.00
_cell.angle_gamma   90.00
#
_symmetry.space_group_name_H-M   'P 1'
#
loop_
_entity.id
_entity.type
_entity.pdbx_description
1 polymer ?
#
loop_
_entity_poly.entity_id
_entity_poly.type
_entity_poly.pdbx_seq_one_letter_code
_entity_poly.pdbx_strand_id
1 'polypeptide(L)'
;TLLSEHYSPVEGLWDEAPLAPKIAAIAAGSFKVKQPPEIRGTGYVVDTLEAVLWAFFHTEDFREGALKVVNLGQDADTTGAIFGQIAGAHYGVESIPALWRRRLTKRIEIISMADRLHEQASRR
;
A
#
# COMPACT_ATOMS: atom_id res chain seq x y z
N THR A 1 3.50 -15.04 -0.85
CA THR A 1 2.40 -14.03 -0.93
C THR A 1 3.04 -12.65 -1.06
N LEU A 2 2.32 -11.57 -1.35
CA LEU A 2 2.93 -10.23 -1.47
C LEU A 2 3.77 -9.83 -0.23
N LEU A 3 3.43 -10.39 0.94
CA LEU A 3 4.08 -10.12 2.23
C LEU A 3 5.11 -11.20 2.63
N SER A 4 5.43 -12.17 1.77
CA SER A 4 6.50 -13.12 2.05
C SER A 4 7.86 -12.47 1.88
N GLU A 5 8.84 -13.01 2.61
CA GLU A 5 10.22 -12.56 2.51
C GLU A 5 10.70 -12.61 1.05
N HIS A 6 11.30 -11.50 0.60
CA HIS A 6 11.87 -11.33 -0.74
C HIS A 6 10.94 -11.76 -1.90
N TYR A 7 9.63 -11.56 -1.76
CA TYR A 7 8.68 -11.86 -2.83
C TYR A 7 9.14 -11.28 -4.18
N SER A 8 9.18 -12.13 -5.19
CA SER A 8 9.40 -11.74 -6.58
C SER A 8 8.40 -12.50 -7.47
N PRO A 9 7.73 -11.82 -8.41
CA PRO A 9 6.95 -12.49 -9.44
C PRO A 9 7.83 -13.11 -10.54
N VAL A 10 9.12 -12.76 -10.60
CA VAL A 10 10.11 -13.27 -11.56
C VAL A 10 11.17 -14.03 -10.78
N GLU A 11 11.33 -15.32 -11.09
CA GLU A 11 12.33 -16.19 -10.46
C GLU A 11 13.76 -15.66 -10.68
N GLY A 12 14.60 -15.67 -9.65
CA GLY A 12 16.00 -15.24 -9.71
C GLY A 12 16.26 -13.73 -9.82
N LEU A 13 15.21 -12.89 -9.91
CA LEU A 13 15.37 -11.45 -10.17
C LEU A 13 16.30 -10.74 -9.17
N TRP A 14 16.22 -11.08 -7.89
CA TRP A 14 17.03 -10.43 -6.86
C TRP A 14 18.48 -10.93 -6.81
N ASP A 15 18.80 -12.06 -7.44
CA ASP A 15 20.17 -12.53 -7.59
C ASP A 15 20.87 -11.77 -8.74
N GLU A 16 20.15 -11.55 -9.85
CA GLU A 16 20.65 -10.81 -11.01
C GLU A 16 20.70 -9.29 -10.76
N ALA A 17 19.71 -8.76 -10.02
CA ALA A 17 19.59 -7.35 -9.69
C ALA A 17 19.31 -7.17 -8.19
N PRO A 18 20.34 -7.19 -7.33
CA PRO A 18 20.18 -7.09 -5.89
C PRO A 18 19.47 -5.82 -5.43
N LEU A 19 18.59 -5.97 -4.45
CA LEU A 19 17.88 -4.85 -3.84
C LEU A 19 18.84 -3.92 -3.09
N ALA A 20 18.58 -2.61 -3.15
CA ALA A 20 19.27 -1.65 -2.30
C ALA A 20 19.08 -2.04 -0.81
N PRO A 21 20.09 -1.89 0.07
CA PRO A 21 20.06 -2.46 1.43
C PRO A 21 18.82 -2.09 2.25
N LYS A 22 18.32 -0.85 2.13
CA LYS A 22 17.11 -0.42 2.84
C LYS A 22 15.83 -1.10 2.31
N ILE A 23 15.76 -1.35 1.00
CA ILE A 23 14.64 -2.07 0.38
C ILE A 23 14.73 -3.55 0.73
N ALA A 24 15.94 -4.14 0.75
CA ALA A 24 16.15 -5.51 1.19
C ALA A 24 15.65 -5.73 2.64
N ALA A 25 15.90 -4.78 3.54
CA ALA A 25 15.37 -4.85 4.91
C ALA A 25 13.83 -4.88 4.96
N ILE A 26 13.17 -4.06 4.14
CA ILE A 26 11.71 -4.07 4.00
C ILE A 26 11.23 -5.40 3.41
N ALA A 27 11.86 -5.87 2.33
CA ALA A 27 11.55 -7.13 1.68
C ALA A 27 11.76 -8.34 2.61
N ALA A 28 12.72 -8.26 3.54
CA ALA A 28 12.94 -9.23 4.59
C ALA A 28 11.90 -9.16 5.73
N GLY A 29 11.02 -8.15 5.74
CA GLY A 29 9.90 -8.05 6.67
C GLY A 29 10.14 -7.12 7.86
N SER A 30 11.02 -6.13 7.77
CA SER A 30 11.21 -5.13 8.84
C SER A 30 9.89 -4.47 9.28
N PHE A 31 8.96 -4.25 8.34
CA PHE A 31 7.62 -3.72 8.58
C PHE A 31 6.73 -4.60 9.47
N LYS A 32 7.09 -5.87 9.69
CA LYS A 32 6.35 -6.81 10.55
C LYS A 32 6.76 -6.71 12.02
N VAL A 33 7.95 -6.19 12.30
CA VAL A 33 8.55 -6.18 13.64
C VAL A 33 8.72 -4.78 14.20
N LYS A 34 9.02 -3.80 13.35
CA LYS A 34 9.15 -2.40 13.77
C LYS A 34 7.81 -1.80 14.17
N GLN A 35 7.86 -0.85 15.08
CA GLN A 35 6.71 -0.02 15.50
C GLN A 35 7.10 1.46 15.48
N PRO A 36 6.14 2.40 15.46
CA PRO A 36 6.44 3.81 15.71
C PRO A 36 7.18 3.99 17.06
N PRO A 37 8.21 4.85 17.15
CA PRO A 37 8.61 5.87 16.16
C PRO A 37 9.61 5.40 15.09
N GLU A 38 9.98 4.11 15.05
CA GLU A 38 10.90 3.57 14.02
C GLU A 38 10.23 3.49 12.65
N ILE A 39 8.93 3.17 12.63
CA ILE A 39 8.08 3.32 11.45
C ILE A 39 7.74 4.80 11.28
N ARG A 40 8.03 5.34 10.09
CA ARG A 40 7.87 6.76 9.77
C ARG A 40 7.18 6.91 8.42
N GLY A 41 6.17 7.77 8.35
CA GLY A 41 5.49 8.12 7.11
C GLY A 41 6.06 9.39 6.49
N THR A 42 7.37 9.48 6.30
CA THR A 42 8.00 10.67 5.71
C THR A 42 7.88 10.67 4.18
N GLY A 43 8.12 11.82 3.53
CA GLY A 43 8.18 11.91 2.06
C GLY A 43 9.35 11.18 1.41
N TYR A 44 10.18 10.46 2.18
CA TYR A 44 11.18 9.55 1.62
C TYR A 44 10.53 8.22 1.24
N VAL A 45 10.67 7.83 -0.03
CA VAL A 45 10.00 6.66 -0.62
C VAL A 45 10.21 5.35 0.16
N VAL A 46 11.39 5.15 0.75
CA VAL A 46 11.69 3.94 1.55
C VAL A 46 10.88 3.92 2.85
N ASP A 47 10.83 5.05 3.57
CA ASP A 47 10.08 5.19 4.81
C ASP A 47 8.59 5.00 4.54
N THR A 48 8.08 5.67 3.49
CA THR A 48 6.69 5.53 3.02
C THR A 48 6.34 4.07 2.70
N LEU A 49 7.20 3.35 1.96
CA LEU A 49 6.96 1.95 1.63
C LEU A 49 6.89 1.08 2.89
N GLU A 50 7.82 1.26 3.83
CA GLU A 50 7.85 0.52 5.10
C GLU A 50 6.60 0.81 5.94
N ALA A 51 6.18 2.08 6.03
CA ALA A 51 5.00 2.51 6.77
C ALA A 51 3.69 1.94 6.20
N VAL A 52 3.54 1.94 4.88
CA VAL A 52 2.35 1.40 4.22
C VAL A 52 2.25 -0.11 4.41
N LEU A 53 3.35 -0.85 4.23
CA LEU A 53 3.39 -2.29 4.46
C LEU A 53 3.17 -2.63 5.94
N TRP A 54 3.69 -1.82 6.86
CA TRP A 54 3.46 -1.96 8.30
C TRP A 54 1.98 -1.84 8.63
N ALA A 55 1.30 -0.80 8.14
CA ALA A 55 -0.13 -0.61 8.38
C ALA A 55 -0.95 -1.76 7.77
N PHE A 56 -0.62 -2.17 6.55
CA PHE A 56 -1.32 -3.24 5.84
C PHE A 56 -1.13 -4.60 6.50
N PHE A 57 0.06 -4.92 7.00
CA PHE A 57 0.32 -6.17 7.71
C PHE A 57 -0.36 -6.24 9.09
N HIS A 58 -0.49 -5.10 9.78
CA HIS A 58 -0.99 -5.03 11.15
C HIS A 58 -2.47 -4.62 11.25
N THR A 59 -3.26 -4.77 10.18
CA THR A 59 -4.71 -4.51 10.17
C THR A 59 -5.42 -5.50 9.26
N GLU A 60 -6.69 -5.75 9.54
CA GLU A 60 -7.49 -6.75 8.81
C GLU A 60 -8.54 -6.13 7.88
N ASP A 61 -8.70 -4.80 7.91
CA ASP A 61 -9.62 -4.10 7.04
C ASP A 61 -9.07 -2.74 6.54
N PHE A 62 -9.71 -2.24 5.49
CA PHE A 62 -9.34 -0.97 4.86
C PHE A 62 -9.38 0.21 5.83
N ARG A 63 -10.41 0.27 6.68
CA ARG A 63 -10.65 1.42 7.55
C ARG A 63 -9.57 1.51 8.62
N GLU A 64 -9.30 0.41 9.30
CA GLU A 64 -8.30 0.34 10.35
C GLU A 64 -6.91 0.67 9.78
N GLY A 65 -6.53 0.05 8.66
CA GLY A 65 -5.21 0.29 8.07
C GLY A 65 -5.05 1.71 7.54
N ALA A 66 -6.09 2.27 6.89
CA ALA A 66 -6.05 3.64 6.42
C ALA A 66 -5.91 4.64 7.57
N LEU A 67 -6.66 4.44 8.66
CA LEU A 67 -6.51 5.27 9.86
C LEU A 67 -5.14 5.07 10.51
N LYS A 68 -4.63 3.84 10.55
CA LYS A 68 -3.34 3.52 11.17
C LYS A 68 -2.18 4.21 10.47
N VAL A 69 -2.16 4.20 9.13
CA VAL A 69 -1.07 4.83 8.37
C VAL A 69 -1.14 6.36 8.42
N VAL A 70 -2.32 6.97 8.27
CA VAL A 70 -2.42 8.45 8.25
C VAL A 70 -2.16 9.06 9.64
N ASN A 71 -2.42 8.33 10.72
CA ASN A 71 -2.11 8.77 12.08
C ASN A 71 -0.61 8.68 12.43
N LEU A 72 0.25 8.17 11.54
CA LEU A 72 1.71 8.40 11.64
C LEU A 72 2.07 9.88 11.44
N GLY A 73 1.15 10.67 10.86
CA GLY A 73 1.36 12.08 10.54
C GLY A 73 2.38 12.23 9.41
N GLN A 74 3.22 13.26 9.52
CA GLN A 74 4.28 13.56 8.54
C GLN A 74 3.68 13.75 7.14
N ASP A 75 3.97 12.85 6.20
CA ASP A 75 3.43 12.85 4.84
C ASP A 75 2.20 11.91 4.75
N ALA A 76 1.17 12.28 5.51
CA ALA A 76 -0.02 11.47 5.73
C ALA A 76 -0.87 11.31 4.45
N ASP A 77 -0.87 12.32 3.58
CA ASP A 77 -1.58 12.27 2.30
C ASP A 77 -0.91 11.30 1.33
N THR A 78 0.42 11.33 1.20
CA THR A 78 1.15 10.37 0.34
C THR A 78 1.04 8.95 0.85
N THR A 79 1.27 8.73 2.15
CA THR A 79 1.18 7.38 2.75
C THR A 79 -0.25 6.84 2.73
N GLY A 80 -1.26 7.68 3.01
CA GLY A 80 -2.67 7.31 2.89
C GLY A 80 -3.08 6.96 1.46
N ALA A 81 -2.58 7.70 0.45
CA ALA A 81 -2.86 7.42 -0.95
C ALA A 81 -2.23 6.10 -1.43
N ILE A 82 -0.99 5.80 -1.03
CA ILE A 82 -0.31 4.55 -1.39
C ILE A 82 -0.94 3.37 -0.65
N PHE A 83 -1.25 3.51 0.63
CA PHE A 83 -2.00 2.49 1.37
C PHE A 83 -3.35 2.21 0.71
N GLY A 84 -4.09 3.25 0.31
CA GLY A 84 -5.38 3.11 -0.36
C GLY A 84 -5.32 2.29 -1.64
N GLN A 85 -4.22 2.38 -2.40
CA GLN A 85 -4.00 1.55 -3.60
C GLN A 85 -3.86 0.06 -3.25
N ILE A 86 -3.00 -0.27 -2.29
CA ILE A 86 -2.73 -1.66 -1.88
C ILE A 86 -3.95 -2.28 -1.21
N ALA A 87 -4.48 -1.61 -0.20
CA ALA A 87 -5.63 -2.10 0.56
C ALA A 87 -6.91 -2.11 -0.29
N GLY A 88 -7.10 -1.14 -1.18
CA GLY A 88 -8.25 -1.10 -2.09
C GLY A 88 -8.22 -2.23 -3.12
N ALA A 89 -7.04 -2.57 -3.65
CA ALA A 89 -6.86 -3.71 -4.54
C ALA A 89 -7.07 -5.05 -3.83
N HIS A 90 -6.68 -5.14 -2.55
CA HIS A 90 -6.80 -6.37 -1.76
C HIS A 90 -8.21 -6.61 -1.21
N TYR A 91 -8.80 -5.62 -0.54
CA TYR A 91 -10.09 -5.74 0.15
C TYR A 91 -11.29 -5.39 -0.76
N GLY A 92 -11.05 -4.75 -1.90
CA GLY A 92 -12.08 -4.32 -2.84
C GLY A 92 -12.81 -3.03 -2.44
N VAL A 93 -13.44 -2.37 -3.42
CA VAL A 93 -14.05 -1.04 -3.25
C VAL A 93 -15.16 -1.00 -2.19
N GLU A 94 -15.89 -2.09 -1.98
CA GLU A 94 -16.97 -2.15 -1.01
C GLU A 94 -16.49 -2.21 0.45
N SER A 95 -15.23 -2.59 0.69
CA SER A 95 -14.59 -2.53 2.01
C SER A 95 -14.32 -1.10 2.49
N ILE A 96 -14.23 -0.15 1.56
CA ILE A 96 -14.02 1.26 1.89
C ILE A 96 -15.32 1.80 2.53
N PRO A 97 -15.26 2.42 3.73
CA PRO A 97 -16.44 2.95 4.41
C PRO A 97 -17.33 3.77 3.47
N ALA A 98 -18.61 3.41 3.40
CA ALA A 98 -19.55 4.04 2.47
C ALA A 98 -19.61 5.57 2.61
N LEU A 99 -19.47 6.08 3.83
CA LEU A 99 -19.41 7.51 4.11
C LEU A 99 -18.19 8.18 3.46
N TRP A 100 -17.03 7.52 3.46
CA TRP A 100 -15.81 8.05 2.82
C TRP A 100 -15.98 8.07 1.30
N ARG A 101 -16.47 6.97 0.72
CA ARG A 101 -16.76 6.89 -0.72
C ARG A 101 -17.72 8.00 -1.15
N ARG A 102 -18.79 8.26 -0.39
CA ARG A 102 -19.77 9.31 -0.71
C ARG A 102 -19.21 10.74 -0.66
N ARG A 103 -18.14 10.98 0.10
CA ARG A 103 -17.49 12.28 0.22
C ARG A 103 -16.38 12.52 -0.81
N LEU A 104 -16.00 11.49 -1.57
CA LEU A 104 -14.90 11.57 -2.52
C LEU A 104 -15.27 12.48 -3.71
N THR A 105 -14.53 13.58 -3.86
CA THR A 105 -14.63 14.45 -5.03
C THR A 105 -14.32 13.65 -6.30
N LYS A 106 -15.07 13.88 -7.39
CA LYS A 106 -14.90 13.17 -8.67
C LYS A 106 -15.06 11.65 -8.59
N ARG A 107 -15.74 11.11 -7.57
CA ARG A 107 -15.98 9.66 -7.41
C ARG A 107 -16.40 8.95 -8.71
N ILE A 108 -17.36 9.53 -9.45
CA ILE A 108 -17.88 8.94 -10.69
C ILE A 108 -16.77 8.85 -11.76
N GLU A 109 -15.99 9.91 -11.94
CA GLU A 109 -14.88 9.95 -12.90
C GLU A 109 -13.79 8.92 -12.55
N ILE A 110 -13.43 8.82 -11.26
CA ILE A 110 -12.39 7.89 -10.77
C ILE A 110 -12.82 6.44 -11.02
N ILE A 111 -14.06 6.08 -10.67
CA ILE A 111 -14.60 4.73 -10.89
C ILE A 111 -14.63 4.41 -12.39
N SER A 112 -15.17 5.33 -13.20
CA SER A 112 -15.23 5.14 -14.65
C SER A 112 -13.85 4.97 -15.28
N MET A 113 -12.82 5.63 -14.76
CA MET A 113 -11.45 5.46 -15.22
C MET A 113 -10.89 4.09 -14.85
N ALA A 114 -11.11 3.64 -13.61
CA ALA A 114 -10.70 2.31 -13.14
C ALA A 114 -11.35 1.19 -13.98
N ASP A 115 -12.65 1.28 -14.23
CA ASP A 115 -13.40 0.30 -15.03
C ASP A 115 -12.86 0.22 -16.46
N ARG A 116 -12.63 1.37 -17.11
CA ARG A 116 -12.06 1.41 -18.47
C ARG A 116 -10.65 0.83 -18.54
N LEU A 117 -9.80 1.10 -17.54
CA LEU A 117 -8.46 0.51 -17.48
C LEU A 117 -8.53 -1.02 -17.31
N HIS A 118 -9.43 -1.51 -16.45
CA HIS A 118 -9.66 -2.93 -16.27
C HIS A 118 -10.16 -3.60 -17.56
N GLU A 119 -11.16 -3.01 -18.23
CA GLU A 119 -11.65 -3.52 -19.52
C GLU A 119 -10.56 -3.57 -20.58
N GLN A 120 -9.69 -2.55 -20.67
CA GLN A 120 -8.59 -2.54 -21.63
C GLN A 120 -7.55 -3.61 -21.33
N ALA A 121 -7.26 -3.87 -20.06
CA ALA A 121 -6.35 -4.95 -19.65
C ALA A 121 -6.93 -6.33 -19.95
N SER A 122 -8.24 -6.53 -19.72
CA SER A 122 -8.93 -7.80 -19.95
C SER A 122 -9.17 -8.16 -21.42
N ARG A 123 -8.90 -7.23 -22.35
CA ARG A 123 -8.97 -7.46 -23.80
C ARG A 123 -7.64 -7.94 -24.41
N ARG A 124 -6.56 -7.97 -23.64
CA ARG A 124 -5.24 -8.46 -24.05
C ARG A 124 -5.10 -9.94 -23.69
#